data_AF-A0AAU5S7C4-F1
#
_entry.id   AF-A0AAU5S7C4-F1
#
_cell.length_a   1.000
_cell.length_b   1.000
_cell.length_c   1.000
_cell.angle_alpha   90.00
_cell.angle_beta   90.00
_cell.angle_gamma   90.00
#
_symmetry.space_group_name_H-M   'P 1'
#
loop_
_entity.id
_entity.type
_entity.pdbx_description
1 polymer ?
#
loop_
_entity_poly.entity_id
_entity_poly.type
_entity_poly.pdbx_seq_one_letter_code
_entity_poly.pdbx_strand_id
1 'polypeptide(L)'
;MAGMQGADIAQLTALAGKFGTEAGNLATLINHLHSATSSSADYWKGPRANQFRSEWEQLKPTFEKFVSTLHEAQNSAKTNATNIEHATS
;
A
#
# COMPACT_ATOMS: atom_id res chain seq x y z
N MET A 1 19.21 -21.70 -19.80
CA MET A 1 18.90 -22.18 -18.45
C MET A 1 18.99 -20.99 -17.53
N ALA A 2 17.85 -20.47 -17.05
CA ALA A 2 17.82 -19.35 -16.11
C ALA A 2 18.43 -19.85 -14.79
N GLY A 3 19.59 -19.31 -14.43
CA GLY A 3 20.28 -19.72 -13.23
C GLY A 3 19.40 -19.44 -12.01
N MET A 4 19.10 -20.47 -11.23
CA MET A 4 18.76 -20.29 -9.82
C MET A 4 20.03 -19.81 -9.12
N GLN A 5 20.40 -18.56 -9.33
CA GLN A 5 21.42 -17.90 -8.55
C GLN A 5 20.70 -17.24 -7.37
N GLY A 6 20.48 -17.98 -6.28
CA GLY A 6 19.88 -17.47 -5.03
C GLY A 6 18.38 -17.16 -5.04
N ALA A 7 17.78 -16.71 -6.15
CA ALA A 7 16.34 -16.57 -6.38
C ALA A 7 16.03 -16.39 -7.89
N ASP A 8 14.76 -16.58 -8.28
CA ASP A 8 14.29 -16.17 -9.61
C ASP A 8 14.06 -14.64 -9.64
N ILE A 9 14.99 -13.90 -10.26
CA ILE A 9 14.96 -12.42 -10.37
C ILE A 9 13.68 -11.91 -11.04
N ALA A 10 13.17 -12.62 -12.04
CA ALA A 10 11.95 -12.23 -12.73
C ALA A 10 10.74 -12.35 -11.79
N GLN A 11 10.69 -13.41 -10.99
CA GLN A 11 9.65 -13.60 -9.98
C GLN A 11 9.74 -12.57 -8.85
N LEU A 12 10.94 -12.21 -8.37
CA LEU A 12 11.12 -11.16 -7.35
C LEU A 12 10.70 -9.78 -7.87
N THR A 13 11.03 -9.47 -9.12
CA THR A 13 10.62 -8.22 -9.77
C THR A 13 9.09 -8.17 -9.94
N ALA A 14 8.49 -9.29 -10.36
CA ALA A 14 7.03 -9.42 -10.44
C ALA A 14 6.35 -9.26 -9.07
N LEU A 15 6.93 -9.85 -8.01
CA LEU A 15 6.45 -9.70 -6.64
C LEU A 15 6.49 -8.24 -6.18
N ALA A 16 7.60 -7.53 -6.42
CA ALA A 16 7.70 -6.11 -6.12
C ALA A 16 6.64 -5.28 -6.85
N GLY A 17 6.38 -5.61 -8.13
CA GLY A 17 5.32 -4.97 -8.91
C GLY A 17 3.93 -5.15 -8.29
N LYS A 18 3.61 -6.35 -7.78
CA LYS A 18 2.35 -6.63 -7.08
C LYS A 18 2.19 -5.76 -5.83
N PHE A 19 3.21 -5.72 -4.96
CA PHE A 19 3.17 -4.88 -3.75
C PHE A 19 2.95 -3.40 -4.08
N GLY A 20 3.63 -2.87 -5.10
CA GLY A 20 3.43 -1.48 -5.51
C GLY A 20 2.03 -1.20 -6.07
N THR A 21 1.48 -2.14 -6.84
CA THR A 21 0.11 -2.03 -7.39
C THR A 21 -0.92 -2.00 -6.26
N GLU A 22 -0.84 -2.95 -5.32
CA GLU A 22 -1.80 -3.01 -4.22
C GLU A 22 -1.66 -1.86 -3.22
N ALA A 23 -0.44 -1.33 -3.02
CA ALA A 23 -0.24 -0.10 -2.26
C ALA A 23 -0.99 1.09 -2.88
N GLY A 24 -0.91 1.24 -4.21
CA GLY A 24 -1.62 2.28 -4.95
C GLY A 24 -3.15 2.10 -4.93
N ASN A 25 -3.62 0.86 -5.08
CA ASN A 25 -5.04 0.54 -4.96
C ASN A 25 -5.59 0.90 -3.58
N LEU A 26 -4.87 0.53 -2.51
CA LEU A 26 -5.25 0.83 -1.13
C LEU A 26 -5.24 2.34 -0.87
N ALA A 27 -4.22 3.07 -1.32
CA ALA A 27 -4.18 4.53 -1.21
C ALA A 27 -5.38 5.20 -1.89
N THR A 28 -5.74 4.73 -3.09
CA THR A 28 -6.92 5.22 -3.83
C THR A 28 -8.20 4.96 -3.05
N LEU A 29 -8.38 3.75 -2.51
CA LEU A 29 -9.54 3.40 -1.69
C LEU A 29 -9.67 4.29 -0.45
N ILE A 30 -8.57 4.50 0.29
CA ILE A 30 -8.55 5.37 1.48
C ILE A 30 -9.00 6.78 1.11
N ASN A 31 -8.47 7.33 0.01
CA ASN A 31 -8.81 8.69 -0.45
C ASN A 31 -10.28 8.81 -0.87
N HIS A 32 -10.83 7.82 -1.56
CA HIS A 32 -12.25 7.79 -1.90
C HIS A 32 -13.14 7.76 -0.66
N LEU A 33 -12.83 6.88 0.30
CA LEU A 33 -13.61 6.76 1.54
C LEU A 33 -13.50 8.01 2.42
N HIS A 34 -12.32 8.61 2.49
CA HIS A 34 -12.14 9.87 3.22
C HIS A 34 -12.92 11.02 2.56
N SER A 35 -12.88 11.14 1.22
CA SER A 35 -13.66 12.15 0.50
C SER A 35 -15.17 11.97 0.71
N ALA A 36 -15.66 10.73 0.63
CA ALA A 36 -17.05 10.40 0.91
C ALA A 36 -17.43 10.74 2.36
N THR A 37 -16.58 10.37 3.33
CA THR A 37 -16.77 10.66 4.76
C THR A 37 -16.84 12.16 5.04
N SER A 38 -15.96 12.96 4.43
CA SER A 38 -15.96 14.42 4.57
C SER A 38 -17.21 15.03 3.92
N SER A 39 -17.56 14.63 2.69
CA SER A 39 -18.76 15.12 1.98
C SER A 39 -20.07 14.72 2.68
N SER A 40 -20.05 13.66 3.49
CA SER A 40 -21.24 13.25 4.25
C SER A 40 -21.77 14.30 5.19
N ALA A 41 -20.96 15.32 5.52
CA ALA A 41 -21.43 16.46 6.27
C ALA A 41 -22.67 17.09 5.63
N ASP A 42 -22.83 17.09 4.31
CA ASP A 42 -23.93 17.80 3.64
C ASP A 42 -25.30 17.14 3.84
N TYR A 43 -25.33 15.80 3.99
CA TYR A 43 -26.57 15.03 4.06
C TYR A 43 -26.76 14.24 5.36
N TRP A 44 -25.73 14.15 6.22
CA TRP A 44 -25.80 13.42 7.48
C TRP A 44 -25.28 14.28 8.65
N LYS A 45 -26.21 14.80 9.46
CA LYS A 45 -25.92 15.71 10.57
C LYS A 45 -26.16 15.03 11.93
N GLY A 46 -25.67 15.68 12.98
CA GLY A 46 -25.93 15.31 14.38
C GLY A 46 -24.79 14.55 15.06
N PRO A 47 -24.92 14.27 16.36
CA PRO A 47 -23.81 13.77 17.19
C PRO A 47 -23.21 12.45 16.69
N ARG A 48 -24.05 11.51 16.24
CA ARG A 48 -23.57 10.21 15.70
C ARG A 48 -22.79 10.37 14.40
N ALA A 49 -23.19 11.29 13.53
CA ALA A 49 -22.46 11.57 12.30
C ALA A 49 -21.07 12.16 12.61
N ASN A 50 -21.00 13.06 13.59
CA ASN A 50 -19.74 13.65 14.04
C ASN A 50 -18.83 12.61 14.68
N GLN A 51 -19.40 11.70 15.49
CA GLN A 51 -18.66 10.59 16.08
C GLN A 51 -18.05 9.69 15.00
N PHE A 52 -18.83 9.26 14.01
CA PHE A 52 -18.32 8.43 12.91
C PHE A 52 -17.16 9.09 12.17
N ARG A 53 -17.26 10.40 11.85
CA ARG A 53 -16.16 11.13 11.20
C ARG A 53 -14.91 11.18 12.08
N SER A 54 -15.08 11.42 13.37
CA SER A 54 -13.96 11.41 14.33
C SER A 54 -13.29 10.05 14.41
N GLU A 55 -14.08 8.97 14.45
CA GLU A 55 -13.57 7.59 14.44
C GLU A 55 -12.82 7.29 13.12
N TRP A 56 -13.33 7.76 11.98
CA TRP A 56 -12.64 7.65 10.70
C TRP A 56 -11.29 8.38 10.69
N GLU A 57 -11.23 9.63 11.17
CA GLU A 57 -9.98 10.39 11.24
C GLU A 57 -8.95 9.71 12.16
N GLN A 58 -9.39 8.99 13.19
CA GLN A 58 -8.51 8.21 14.06
C GLN A 58 -8.02 6.91 13.38
N LEU A 59 -8.87 6.28 12.57
CA LEU A 59 -8.55 5.01 11.91
C LEU A 59 -7.69 5.20 10.66
N LYS A 60 -7.95 6.24 9.86
CA LYS A 60 -7.29 6.52 8.57
C LYS A 60 -5.75 6.41 8.61
N PRO A 61 -5.03 6.95 9.62
CA PRO A 61 -3.58 6.82 9.72
C PRO A 61 -3.08 5.36 9.76
N THR A 62 -3.88 4.42 10.25
CA THR A 62 -3.52 2.99 10.27
C THR A 62 -3.48 2.42 8.86
N PHE A 63 -4.41 2.82 7.99
CA PHE A 63 -4.42 2.40 6.60
C PHE A 63 -3.29 3.07 5.81
N GLU A 64 -2.99 4.33 6.08
CA GLU A 64 -1.84 5.03 5.48
C GLU A 64 -0.51 4.37 5.88
N LYS A 65 -0.37 3.95 7.14
CA LYS A 65 0.76 3.15 7.58
C LYS A 65 0.85 1.82 6.84
N PHE A 66 -0.29 1.16 6.57
CA PHE A 66 -0.29 -0.07 5.80
C PHE A 66 0.18 0.16 4.35
N VAL A 67 -0.23 1.25 3.70
CA VAL A 67 0.30 1.65 2.39
C VAL A 67 1.83 1.82 2.45
N SER A 68 2.36 2.50 3.48
CA SER A 68 3.82 2.62 3.69
C SER A 68 4.50 1.25 3.78
N THR A 69 3.95 0.33 4.59
CA THR A 69 4.50 -1.02 4.75
C THR A 69 4.50 -1.81 3.43
N LEU A 70 3.48 -1.64 2.57
CA LEU A 70 3.46 -2.27 1.25
C LEU A 70 4.53 -1.69 0.33
N HIS A 71 4.79 -0.38 0.37
CA HIS A 71 5.90 0.23 -0.37
C HIS A 71 7.27 -0.20 0.15
N GLU A 72 7.43 -0.35 1.47
CA GLU A 72 8.65 -0.89 2.08
C GLU A 72 8.90 -2.33 1.60
N ALA A 73 7.86 -3.17 1.55
CA ALA A 73 7.94 -4.54 1.03
C ALA A 73 8.29 -4.56 -0.47
N GLN A 74 7.68 -3.69 -1.28
CA GLN A 74 8.04 -3.49 -2.68
C GLN A 74 9.53 -3.16 -2.84
N ASN A 75 10.04 -2.20 -2.06
CA ASN A 75 11.43 -1.76 -2.13
C ASN A 75 12.38 -2.86 -1.68
N SER A 76 12.05 -3.60 -0.61
CA SER A 76 12.83 -4.75 -0.15
C SER A 76 12.96 -5.83 -1.24
N ALA A 77 11.87 -6.18 -1.92
CA ALA A 77 11.89 -7.14 -3.02
C ALA A 77 12.75 -6.67 -4.20
N LYS A 78 12.68 -5.37 -4.57
CA LYS A 78 13.54 -4.78 -5.63
C LYS A 78 15.01 -4.81 -5.26
N THR A 79 15.35 -4.41 -4.04
CA THR A 79 16.73 -4.39 -3.54
C THR A 79 17.33 -5.79 -3.55
N ASN A 80 16.56 -6.79 -3.10
CA ASN A 80 17.02 -8.18 -3.13
C ASN A 80 17.25 -8.69 -4.55
N ALA A 81 16.37 -8.37 -5.50
CA ALA A 81 16.57 -8.72 -6.91
C ALA A 81 17.87 -8.09 -7.46
N THR A 82 18.09 -6.80 -7.20
CA THR A 82 19.28 -6.05 -7.63
C THR A 82 20.56 -6.64 -7.04
N ASN A 83 20.56 -6.96 -5.74
CA ASN A 83 21.72 -7.53 -5.05
C ASN A 83 22.09 -8.91 -5.58
N ILE A 84 21.09 -9.74 -5.90
CA ILE A 84 21.33 -11.07 -6.47
C ILE A 84 21.90 -10.96 -7.88
N GLU A 85 21.37 -10.07 -8.70
CA GLU A 85 21.90 -9.81 -10.05
C GLU A 85 23.38 -9.41 -10.00
N HIS A 86 23.76 -8.47 -9.11
CA HIS A 86 25.15 -8.06 -8.93
C HIS A 86 26.08 -9.13 -8.35
N ALA A 87 25.59 -9.99 -7.47
CA ALA A 87 26.41 -11.04 -6.86
C ALA A 87 26.68 -12.22 -7.81
N THR A 88 25.98 -12.28 -8.95
CA THR A 88 25.92 -13.47 -9.80
C THR A 88 26.33 -13.19 -11.25
N SER A 89 26.56 -11.90 -11.57
CA SER A 89 27.22 -11.37 -12.77
C SER A 89 28.75 -11.37 -12.62
#